data_AF-A0A925IQW6-F1
#
_entry.id   AF-A0A925IQW6-F1
#
_cell.length_a   1.000
_cell.length_b   1.000
_cell.length_c   1.000
_cell.angle_alpha   90.00
_cell.angle_beta   90.00
_cell.angle_gamma   90.00
#
_symmetry.space_group_name_H-M   'P 1'
#
loop_
_entity.id
_entity.type
_entity.pdbx_description
1 polymer ?
#
loop_
_entity_poly.entity_id
_entity_poly.type
_entity_poly.pdbx_seq_one_letter_code
_entity_poly.pdbx_strand_id
1 'polypeptide(L)'
;WLLKNKQTNHWKTSKSTAAAIYALLLQGESGDISLWVTESVQPQITIGKEIIKNDPRDLQAGTGYFKKVYISDAISKDLATVKIKNDNTSVAWGAAYYQYFEQLDKIKTFADTPLKLDKKLYKVIITSKGDKLEEIKSNTPLKSGDKLKVRIELRVDRQMEYVHMKDMRASGFEPINVISEYKYQGQLGYYETTKDLATHFYFSYLPKGTFVFEYPLTVVHHGDFSGGVTSIESMYAPEYSSHSEGIRVKVK
;
A
#
# COMPACT_ATOMS: atom_id res chain seq x y z
N TRP A 1 -5.46 10.28 19.69
CA TRP A 1 -4.36 10.72 18.79
C TRP A 1 -3.18 9.76 18.80
N LEU A 2 -2.58 9.44 19.96
CA LEU A 2 -1.37 8.60 20.08
C LEU A 2 -1.40 7.32 19.25
N LEU A 3 -2.48 6.54 19.33
CA LEU A 3 -2.63 5.30 18.54
C LEU A 3 -2.62 5.55 17.03
N LYS A 4 -3.35 6.57 16.56
CA LYS A 4 -3.36 6.96 15.13
C LYS A 4 -2.00 7.47 14.67
N ASN A 5 -1.27 8.20 15.51
CA ASN A 5 0.10 8.62 15.20
C ASN A 5 1.05 7.41 15.09
N LYS A 6 0.92 6.43 16.00
CA LYS A 6 1.75 5.22 16.02
C LYS A 6 1.56 4.32 14.78
N GLN A 7 0.41 4.37 14.12
CA GLN A 7 0.17 3.59 12.89
C GLN A 7 1.18 3.93 11.79
N THR A 8 1.50 5.21 11.59
CA THR A 8 2.38 5.65 10.50
C THR A 8 3.72 6.22 10.95
N ASN A 9 3.98 6.25 12.27
CA ASN A 9 5.20 6.83 12.84
C ASN A 9 5.76 5.97 13.97
N HIS A 10 7.09 5.93 14.04
CA HIS A 10 7.84 5.31 15.11
C HIS A 10 8.02 6.26 16.30
N TRP A 11 7.66 5.81 17.50
CA TRP A 11 8.05 6.42 18.76
C TRP A 11 9.54 6.17 19.02
N LYS A 12 10.37 7.10 18.55
CA LYS A 12 11.83 6.98 18.36
C LYS A 12 12.64 6.50 19.58
N THR A 13 12.11 6.57 20.79
CA THR A 13 12.82 6.19 22.03
C THR A 13 11.98 5.27 22.93
N SER A 14 12.66 4.50 23.77
CA SER A 14 12.03 3.74 24.85
C SER A 14 11.27 4.65 25.81
N LYS A 15 11.81 5.85 26.11
CA LYS A 15 11.15 6.86 26.94
C LYS A 15 9.84 7.36 26.33
N SER A 16 9.83 7.69 25.04
CA SER A 16 8.59 8.10 24.33
C SER A 16 7.56 6.98 24.29
N THR A 17 8.02 5.73 24.13
CA THR A 17 7.15 4.56 24.13
C THR A 17 6.54 4.35 25.52
N ALA A 18 7.34 4.40 26.57
CA ALA A 18 6.87 4.30 27.95
C ALA A 18 5.89 5.41 28.31
N ALA A 19 6.17 6.65 27.93
CA ALA A 19 5.29 7.80 28.15
C ALA A 19 3.95 7.64 27.40
N ALA A 20 3.97 7.15 26.16
CA ALA A 20 2.75 6.89 25.40
C ALA A 20 1.92 5.75 26.00
N ILE A 21 2.56 4.66 26.45
CA ILE A 21 1.88 3.57 27.17
C ILE A 21 1.25 4.10 28.45
N TYR A 22 2.01 4.85 29.26
CA TYR A 22 1.52 5.47 30.48
C TYR A 22 0.29 6.36 30.22
N ALA A 23 0.35 7.21 29.19
CA ALA A 23 -0.76 8.07 28.79
C ALA A 23 -1.99 7.29 28.27
N LEU A 24 -1.81 6.09 27.72
CA LEU A 24 -2.90 5.22 27.27
C LEU A 24 -3.53 4.43 28.42
N LEU A 25 -2.75 4.13 29.46
CA LEU A 25 -3.20 3.41 30.65
C LEU A 25 -3.95 4.29 31.65
N LEU A 26 -3.74 5.60 31.63
CA LEU A 26 -4.42 6.53 32.52
C LEU A 26 -5.61 7.20 31.84
N GLN A 27 -6.72 7.34 32.57
CA GLN A 27 -7.89 8.07 32.11
C GLN A 27 -8.27 9.18 33.10
N GLY A 28 -8.37 10.42 32.60
CA GLY A 28 -8.79 11.58 33.38
C GLY A 28 -7.74 12.13 34.35
N GLU A 29 -8.08 13.25 35.02
CA GLU A 29 -7.23 13.88 36.04
C GLU A 29 -7.16 13.05 37.35
N SER A 30 -8.07 12.09 37.53
CA SER A 30 -8.17 11.23 38.71
C SER A 30 -7.21 10.04 38.73
N GLY A 31 -6.53 9.72 37.60
CA GLY A 31 -5.51 8.67 37.55
C GLY A 31 -6.04 7.23 37.52
N ASP A 32 -7.32 7.05 37.19
CA ASP A 32 -7.94 5.73 37.06
C ASP A 32 -7.37 4.94 35.87
N ILE A 33 -7.37 3.61 35.98
CA ILE A 33 -6.96 2.73 34.88
C ILE A 33 -7.96 2.86 33.74
N SER A 34 -7.43 3.10 32.54
CA SER A 34 -8.19 3.29 31.31
C SER A 34 -9.19 2.16 31.06
N LEU A 35 -10.43 2.55 30.75
CA LEU A 35 -11.52 1.65 30.34
C LEU A 35 -11.14 0.77 29.15
N TRP A 36 -10.15 1.19 28.36
CA TRP A 36 -9.62 0.45 27.21
C TRP A 36 -8.94 -0.86 27.62
N VAL A 37 -8.58 -1.01 28.89
CA VAL A 37 -7.91 -2.20 29.45
C VAL A 37 -8.82 -2.94 30.43
N THR A 38 -9.75 -2.24 31.08
CA THR A 38 -10.60 -2.82 32.12
C THR A 38 -11.94 -3.32 31.58
N GLU A 39 -12.46 -2.76 30.47
CA GLU A 39 -13.61 -3.33 29.77
C GLU A 39 -13.19 -4.55 28.94
N SER A 40 -13.97 -5.63 29.04
CA SER A 40 -13.64 -6.92 28.42
C SER A 40 -14.82 -7.55 27.66
N VAL A 41 -15.91 -6.81 27.44
CA VAL A 41 -17.05 -7.34 26.67
C VAL A 41 -16.63 -7.44 25.21
N GLN A 42 -16.74 -8.61 24.61
CA GLN A 42 -16.44 -8.74 23.18
C GLN A 42 -17.51 -8.05 22.33
N PRO A 43 -17.13 -7.27 21.30
CA PRO A 43 -18.07 -6.75 20.32
C PRO A 43 -18.81 -7.89 19.62
N GLN A 44 -20.12 -7.73 19.44
CA GLN A 44 -20.90 -8.68 18.66
C GLN A 44 -20.63 -8.43 17.17
N ILE A 45 -20.09 -9.44 16.49
CA ILE A 45 -19.74 -9.37 15.07
C ILE A 45 -20.63 -10.35 14.31
N THR A 46 -21.33 -9.87 13.30
CA THR A 46 -22.15 -10.68 12.39
C THR A 46 -21.59 -10.54 10.97
N ILE A 47 -21.27 -11.66 10.33
CA ILE A 47 -20.79 -11.71 8.96
C ILE A 47 -21.82 -12.49 8.14
N GLY A 48 -22.47 -11.82 7.20
CA GLY A 48 -23.64 -12.36 6.51
C GLY A 48 -24.75 -12.75 7.49
N LYS A 49 -24.99 -14.05 7.65
CA LYS A 49 -25.99 -14.62 8.57
C LYS A 49 -25.37 -15.24 9.83
N GLU A 50 -24.04 -15.34 9.89
CA GLU A 50 -23.32 -15.96 11.00
C GLU A 50 -23.02 -14.90 12.07
N ILE A 51 -23.44 -15.15 13.32
CA ILE A 51 -22.95 -14.41 14.48
C ILE A 51 -21.66 -15.09 14.92
N ILE A 52 -20.54 -14.35 14.89
CA ILE A 52 -19.25 -14.83 15.34
C ILE A 52 -19.30 -14.99 16.85
N LYS A 53 -19.18 -16.24 17.30
CA LYS A 53 -19.03 -16.60 18.72
C LYS A 53 -17.63 -17.13 18.91
N ASN A 54 -16.84 -16.45 19.73
CA ASN A 54 -15.51 -16.91 20.10
C ASN A 54 -15.58 -17.63 21.44
N ASP A 55 -14.93 -18.79 21.54
CA ASP A 55 -14.63 -19.37 22.84
C ASP A 55 -13.60 -18.47 23.54
N PRO A 56 -13.77 -18.13 24.84
CA PRO A 56 -12.78 -17.37 25.58
C PRO A 56 -11.35 -17.95 25.51
N ARG A 57 -11.20 -19.26 25.28
CA ARG A 57 -9.92 -19.95 25.12
C ARG A 57 -9.23 -19.67 23.78
N ASP A 58 -9.98 -19.26 22.77
CA ASP A 58 -9.46 -18.93 21.43
C ASP A 58 -8.97 -17.47 21.34
N LEU A 59 -9.21 -16.68 22.39
CA LEU A 59 -8.80 -15.30 22.45
C LEU A 59 -7.37 -15.18 22.97
N GLN A 60 -6.64 -14.22 22.41
CA GLN A 60 -5.37 -13.82 22.98
C GLN A 60 -5.57 -13.23 24.39
N ALA A 61 -4.85 -13.77 25.37
CA ALA A 61 -4.87 -13.26 26.74
C ALA A 61 -4.50 -11.77 26.80
N GLY A 62 -5.26 -10.99 27.56
CA GLY A 62 -5.07 -9.55 27.75
C GLY A 62 -5.68 -8.68 26.65
N THR A 63 -5.47 -8.99 25.37
CA THR A 63 -5.98 -8.15 24.26
C THR A 63 -7.36 -8.57 23.75
N GLY A 64 -7.78 -9.81 24.00
CA GLY A 64 -9.01 -10.37 23.44
C GLY A 64 -8.96 -10.53 21.91
N TYR A 65 -7.77 -10.46 21.31
CA TYR A 65 -7.60 -10.55 19.86
C TYR A 65 -8.01 -11.93 19.35
N PHE A 66 -8.68 -11.95 18.20
CA PHE A 66 -8.98 -13.15 17.43
C PHE A 66 -8.95 -12.83 15.93
N LYS A 67 -8.84 -13.89 15.12
CA LYS A 67 -8.87 -13.80 13.66
C LYS A 67 -9.72 -14.93 13.09
N LYS A 68 -10.66 -14.59 12.21
CA LYS A 68 -11.43 -15.55 11.41
C LYS A 68 -11.02 -15.45 9.94
N VAL A 69 -10.80 -16.59 9.29
CA VAL A 69 -10.43 -16.65 7.88
C VAL A 69 -11.43 -17.56 7.16
N TYR A 70 -11.97 -17.07 6.05
CA TYR A 70 -12.78 -17.84 5.12
C TYR A 70 -11.95 -18.06 3.84
N ILE A 71 -11.94 -19.29 3.33
CA ILE A 71 -11.18 -19.65 2.13
C ILE A 71 -12.12 -20.19 1.05
N SER A 72 -11.77 -19.94 -0.21
CA SER A 72 -12.37 -20.51 -1.41
C SER A 72 -13.90 -20.70 -1.33
N ASP A 73 -14.36 -21.94 -1.16
CA ASP A 73 -15.77 -22.33 -1.26
C ASP A 73 -16.67 -21.74 -0.16
N ALA A 74 -16.07 -21.28 0.96
CA ALA A 74 -16.81 -20.59 2.01
C ALA A 74 -17.12 -19.13 1.64
N ILE A 75 -16.46 -18.57 0.63
CA ILE A 75 -16.64 -17.18 0.20
C ILE A 75 -17.93 -17.08 -0.63
N SER A 76 -18.88 -16.31 -0.11
CA SER A 76 -20.16 -16.03 -0.78
C SER A 76 -20.50 -14.55 -0.72
N LYS A 77 -21.45 -14.12 -1.55
CA LYS A 77 -21.95 -12.73 -1.53
C LYS A 77 -22.50 -12.31 -0.16
N ASP A 78 -23.00 -13.25 0.63
CA ASP A 78 -23.51 -12.97 1.98
C ASP A 78 -22.39 -12.46 2.91
N LEU A 79 -21.13 -12.88 2.72
CA LEU A 79 -20.00 -12.41 3.54
C LEU A 79 -19.61 -10.94 3.28
N ALA A 80 -20.16 -10.30 2.24
CA ALA A 80 -19.90 -8.89 1.95
C ALA A 80 -20.52 -7.94 2.99
N THR A 81 -21.45 -8.43 3.82
CA THR A 81 -22.07 -7.64 4.87
C THR A 81 -21.46 -7.98 6.23
N VAL A 82 -20.78 -7.00 6.84
CA VAL A 82 -20.27 -7.09 8.21
C VAL A 82 -21.03 -6.11 9.08
N LYS A 83 -21.64 -6.60 10.16
CA LYS A 83 -22.28 -5.78 11.19
C LYS A 83 -21.52 -5.93 12.50
N ILE A 84 -21.22 -4.81 13.15
CA ILE A 84 -20.49 -4.77 14.41
C ILE A 84 -21.33 -3.97 15.40
N LYS A 85 -21.57 -4.55 16.58
CA LYS A 85 -22.18 -3.88 17.73
C LYS A 85 -21.19 -3.93 18.88
N ASN A 86 -20.67 -2.76 19.24
CA ASN A 86 -19.80 -2.60 20.39
C ASN A 86 -20.64 -2.09 21.57
N ASP A 87 -20.85 -2.93 22.58
CA ASP A 87 -21.62 -2.59 23.78
C ASP A 87 -20.74 -1.97 24.88
N ASN A 88 -19.44 -1.81 24.63
CA ASN A 88 -18.50 -1.13 25.53
C ASN A 88 -18.58 0.39 25.37
N THR A 89 -18.08 1.12 26.38
CA THR A 89 -17.87 2.57 26.28
C THR A 89 -16.54 2.92 25.60
N SER A 90 -15.58 1.99 25.61
CA SER A 90 -14.29 2.08 24.94
C SER A 90 -14.32 1.68 23.47
N VAL A 91 -13.26 2.04 22.73
CA VAL A 91 -13.12 1.79 21.29
C VAL A 91 -12.54 0.41 21.04
N ALA A 92 -13.22 -0.39 20.22
CA ALA A 92 -12.68 -1.63 19.67
C ALA A 92 -11.96 -1.38 18.33
N TRP A 93 -10.88 -2.13 18.08
CA TRP A 93 -10.11 -2.07 16.84
C TRP A 93 -10.17 -3.39 16.08
N GLY A 94 -10.30 -3.32 14.76
CA GLY A 94 -10.33 -4.48 13.89
C GLY A 94 -10.24 -4.09 12.43
N ALA A 95 -10.05 -5.08 11.57
CA ALA A 95 -10.02 -4.91 10.12
C ALA A 95 -10.64 -6.13 9.43
N ALA A 96 -11.22 -5.91 8.26
CA ALA A 96 -11.73 -6.95 7.38
C ALA A 96 -11.02 -6.84 6.03
N TYR A 97 -10.57 -7.99 5.51
CA TYR A 97 -9.83 -8.06 4.25
C TYR A 97 -10.50 -9.04 3.30
N TYR A 98 -10.56 -8.67 2.02
CA TYR A 98 -10.97 -9.55 0.94
C TYR A 98 -9.83 -9.65 -0.07
N GLN A 99 -9.35 -10.87 -0.32
CA GLN A 99 -8.21 -11.14 -1.19
C GLN A 99 -8.64 -12.05 -2.32
N TYR A 100 -8.29 -11.70 -3.55
CA TYR A 100 -8.61 -12.46 -4.75
C TYR A 100 -7.51 -12.25 -5.80
N PHE A 101 -7.44 -13.17 -6.76
CA PHE A 101 -6.59 -13.01 -7.93
C PHE A 101 -7.34 -12.24 -9.01
N GLU A 102 -6.65 -11.32 -9.66
CA GLU A 102 -7.17 -10.54 -10.79
C GLU A 102 -6.11 -10.44 -11.88
N GLN A 103 -6.56 -10.29 -13.13
CA GLN A 103 -5.69 -9.96 -14.25
C GLN A 103 -5.14 -8.55 -14.07
N LEU A 104 -3.83 -8.37 -14.21
CA LEU A 104 -3.16 -7.09 -13.94
C LEU A 104 -3.77 -5.93 -14.72
N ASP A 105 -4.17 -6.15 -15.98
CA ASP A 105 -4.79 -5.16 -16.87
C ASP A 105 -6.26 -4.85 -16.55
N LYS A 106 -6.88 -5.54 -15.57
CA LYS A 106 -8.21 -5.22 -15.05
C LYS A 106 -8.17 -4.46 -13.72
N ILE A 107 -6.99 -4.34 -13.11
CA ILE A 107 -6.82 -3.58 -11.88
C ILE A 107 -7.10 -2.11 -12.19
N LYS A 108 -8.03 -1.52 -11.44
CA LYS A 108 -8.35 -0.09 -11.49
C LYS A 108 -7.53 0.66 -10.44
N THR A 109 -7.34 1.96 -10.64
CA THR A 109 -6.70 2.81 -9.65
C THR A 109 -7.46 2.79 -8.32
N PHE A 110 -6.74 2.61 -7.22
CA PHE A 110 -7.26 2.77 -5.87
C PHE A 110 -6.71 4.05 -5.26
N ALA A 111 -7.57 5.07 -5.10
CA ALA A 111 -7.19 6.43 -4.70
C ALA A 111 -7.90 6.92 -3.43
N ASP A 112 -8.67 6.06 -2.76
CA ASP A 112 -9.41 6.38 -1.54
C ASP A 112 -8.55 6.23 -0.28
N THR A 113 -7.26 6.57 -0.39
CA THR A 113 -6.31 6.57 0.72
C THR A 113 -5.43 7.84 0.69
N PRO A 114 -4.69 8.11 1.77
CA PRO A 114 -3.67 9.15 1.82
C PRO A 114 -2.58 9.11 0.74
N LEU A 115 -2.44 7.97 0.04
CA LEU A 115 -1.47 7.75 -1.01
C LEU A 115 -2.22 7.65 -2.34
N LYS A 116 -1.76 8.37 -3.36
CA LYS A 116 -2.33 8.29 -4.71
C LYS A 116 -1.23 8.12 -5.74
N LEU A 117 -1.38 7.12 -6.59
CA LEU A 117 -0.45 6.78 -7.66
C LEU A 117 -1.07 7.03 -9.03
N ASP A 118 -0.32 7.71 -9.89
CA ASP A 118 -0.56 7.78 -11.34
C ASP A 118 0.69 7.26 -12.06
N LYS A 119 0.55 6.16 -12.81
CA LYS A 119 1.64 5.55 -13.57
C LYS A 119 1.40 5.78 -15.05
N LYS A 120 2.41 6.36 -15.72
CA LYS A 120 2.42 6.53 -17.16
C LYS A 120 3.69 5.96 -17.77
N LEU A 121 3.55 5.47 -18.99
CA LEU A 121 4.66 4.97 -19.79
C LEU A 121 4.82 5.88 -21.01
N TYR A 122 6.05 6.27 -21.31
CA TYR A 122 6.37 7.13 -22.45
C TYR A 122 7.36 6.45 -23.37
N LYS A 123 7.17 6.58 -24.68
CA LYS A 123 8.18 6.30 -25.69
C LYS A 123 9.11 7.50 -25.80
N VAL A 124 10.42 7.24 -25.79
CA VAL A 124 11.46 8.26 -25.94
C VAL A 124 11.83 8.40 -27.40
N ILE A 125 11.54 9.56 -27.99
CA ILE A 125 11.88 9.91 -29.36
C ILE A 125 13.05 10.90 -29.32
N ILE A 126 14.20 10.46 -29.80
CA ILE A 126 15.40 11.30 -29.88
C ILE A 126 15.22 12.29 -31.04
N THR A 127 15.27 13.58 -30.74
CA THR A 127 15.20 14.64 -31.76
C THR A 127 16.43 15.53 -31.67
N SER A 128 16.68 16.34 -32.70
CA SER A 128 17.77 17.34 -32.69
C SER A 128 17.63 18.40 -31.59
N LYS A 129 16.45 18.53 -30.98
CA LYS A 129 16.16 19.47 -29.87
C LYS A 129 16.16 18.78 -28.49
N GLY A 130 16.51 17.49 -28.43
CA GLY A 130 16.45 16.66 -27.23
C GLY A 130 15.37 15.59 -27.28
N ASP A 131 15.22 14.88 -26.17
CA ASP A 131 14.28 13.77 -26.05
C ASP A 131 12.84 14.28 -25.96
N LYS A 132 11.99 13.83 -26.88
CA LYS A 132 10.55 14.01 -26.83
C LYS A 132 9.90 12.77 -26.21
N LEU A 133 9.02 12.98 -25.24
CA LEU A 133 8.23 11.91 -24.61
C LEU A 133 6.85 11.83 -25.27
N GLU A 134 6.50 10.66 -25.79
CA GLU A 134 5.17 10.37 -26.32
C GLU A 134 4.48 9.33 -25.44
N GLU A 135 3.29 9.63 -24.91
CA GLU A 135 2.58 8.75 -23.99
C GLU A 135 2.13 7.46 -24.70
N ILE A 136 2.40 6.32 -24.06
CA ILE A 136 2.03 4.99 -24.54
C ILE A 136 0.64 4.66 -24.00
N LYS A 137 -0.30 4.50 -24.94
CA LYS A 137 -1.65 3.98 -24.70
C LYS A 137 -1.74 2.55 -25.23
N SER A 138 -2.85 1.86 -24.99
CA SER A 138 -3.02 0.44 -25.35
C SER A 138 -2.80 0.11 -26.84
N ASN A 139 -2.97 1.10 -27.73
CA ASN A 139 -2.81 0.95 -29.18
C ASN A 139 -1.52 1.57 -29.72
N THR A 140 -0.64 2.12 -28.87
CA THR A 140 0.62 2.72 -29.32
C THR A 140 1.56 1.59 -29.80
N PRO A 141 2.01 1.62 -31.08
CA PRO A 141 2.87 0.57 -31.60
C PRO A 141 4.28 0.69 -31.01
N LEU A 142 4.71 -0.37 -30.32
CA LEU A 142 6.08 -0.54 -29.84
C LEU A 142 6.81 -1.55 -30.72
N LYS A 143 8.12 -1.36 -30.87
CA LYS A 143 9.02 -2.31 -31.52
C LYS A 143 10.21 -2.59 -30.61
N SER A 144 10.82 -3.76 -30.79
CA SER A 144 12.08 -4.11 -30.13
C SER A 144 13.15 -3.03 -30.37
N GLY A 145 13.86 -2.67 -29.30
CA GLY A 145 14.85 -1.59 -29.29
C GLY A 145 14.29 -0.18 -29.02
N ASP A 146 12.96 0.00 -28.95
CA ASP A 146 12.40 1.28 -28.51
C ASP A 146 12.82 1.59 -27.05
N LYS A 147 13.25 2.82 -26.80
CA LYS A 147 13.51 3.32 -25.45
C LYS A 147 12.24 3.86 -24.83
N LEU A 148 11.99 3.47 -23.60
CA LEU A 148 10.83 3.90 -22.83
C LEU A 148 11.26 4.63 -21.56
N LYS A 149 10.35 5.43 -21.02
CA LYS A 149 10.46 6.06 -19.72
C LYS A 149 9.20 5.81 -18.92
N VAL A 150 9.35 5.17 -17.77
CA VAL A 150 8.29 5.10 -16.78
C VAL A 150 8.26 6.42 -16.03
N ARG A 151 7.06 6.92 -15.75
CA ARG A 151 6.82 8.06 -14.87
C ARG A 151 5.75 7.68 -13.86
N ILE A 152 6.09 7.76 -12.58
CA ILE A 152 5.17 7.52 -11.47
C ILE A 152 5.00 8.84 -10.72
N GLU A 153 3.78 9.34 -10.64
CA GLU A 153 3.42 10.46 -9.79
C GLU A 153 2.80 9.92 -8.50
N LEU A 154 3.42 10.26 -7.37
CA LEU A 154 2.98 9.91 -6.03
C LEU A 154 2.50 11.18 -5.31
N ARG A 155 1.22 11.24 -4.95
CA ARG A 155 0.67 12.28 -4.07
C ARG A 155 0.45 11.72 -2.66
N VAL A 156 0.89 12.47 -1.66
CA VAL A 156 0.88 12.07 -0.26
C VAL A 156 0.20 13.16 0.56
N ASP A 157 -0.86 12.83 1.30
CA ASP A 157 -1.63 13.82 2.08
C ASP A 157 -1.06 14.14 3.48
N ARG A 158 -0.19 13.26 3.99
CA ARG A 158 0.38 13.31 5.35
C ARG A 158 1.76 12.69 5.42
N GLN A 159 2.47 12.97 6.50
CA GLN A 159 3.77 12.34 6.77
C GLN A 159 3.60 10.87 7.16
N MET A 160 4.47 10.01 6.64
CA MET A 160 4.53 8.58 6.95
C MET A 160 5.98 8.12 7.04
N GLU A 161 6.23 7.06 7.82
CA GLU A 161 7.52 6.38 7.90
C GLU A 161 7.40 4.95 7.38
N TYR A 162 8.53 4.42 6.86
CA TYR A 162 8.66 3.03 6.40
C TYR A 162 7.62 2.65 5.33
N VAL A 163 7.62 3.40 4.23
CA VAL A 163 6.76 3.15 3.06
C VAL A 163 7.56 2.44 1.98
N HIS A 164 6.92 1.51 1.28
CA HIS A 164 7.51 0.80 0.15
C HIS A 164 6.62 0.96 -1.07
N MET A 165 7.21 1.43 -2.17
CA MET A 165 6.59 1.43 -3.48
C MET A 165 7.26 0.36 -4.35
N LYS A 166 6.44 -0.45 -5.01
CA LYS A 166 6.85 -1.49 -5.95
C LYS A 166 6.21 -1.19 -7.29
N ASP A 167 7.03 -0.96 -8.30
CA ASP A 167 6.56 -0.78 -9.67
C ASP A 167 6.90 -1.98 -10.53
N MET A 168 5.86 -2.74 -10.92
CA MET A 168 6.01 -3.86 -11.83
C MET A 168 6.19 -3.38 -13.28
N ARG A 169 6.85 -4.18 -14.10
CA ARG A 169 7.03 -3.90 -15.54
C ARG A 169 6.46 -5.02 -16.40
N ALA A 170 6.18 -4.71 -17.68
CA ALA A 170 5.87 -5.75 -18.65
C ALA A 170 7.07 -6.68 -18.84
N SER A 171 6.84 -7.98 -18.98
CA SER A 171 7.91 -8.96 -19.22
C SER A 171 8.64 -8.76 -20.56
N GLY A 172 8.09 -7.95 -21.47
CA GLY A 172 8.77 -7.56 -22.71
C GLY A 172 9.75 -6.41 -22.57
N PHE A 173 9.88 -5.81 -21.38
CA PHE A 173 10.70 -4.62 -21.13
C PHE A 173 11.80 -4.90 -20.10
N GLU A 174 13.00 -4.38 -20.38
CA GLU A 174 14.16 -4.49 -19.49
C GLU A 174 14.55 -3.12 -18.93
N PRO A 175 14.87 -2.99 -17.63
CA PRO A 175 15.36 -1.75 -17.05
C PRO A 175 16.79 -1.44 -17.48
N ILE A 176 17.06 -0.19 -17.81
CA ILE A 176 18.43 0.24 -18.17
C ILE A 176 19.25 0.52 -16.89
N ASN A 177 18.61 1.00 -15.82
CA ASN A 177 19.27 1.16 -14.53
C ASN A 177 19.10 -0.08 -13.66
N VAL A 178 20.20 -0.77 -13.37
CA VAL A 178 20.24 -1.99 -12.54
C VAL A 178 20.99 -1.80 -11.23
N ILE A 179 21.53 -0.60 -10.96
CA ILE A 179 22.29 -0.32 -9.74
C ILE A 179 21.32 0.05 -8.62
N SER A 180 21.47 -0.61 -7.48
CA SER A 180 20.75 -0.28 -6.26
C SER A 180 21.48 0.83 -5.52
N GLU A 181 20.80 1.94 -5.24
CA GLU A 181 21.42 3.12 -4.66
C GLU A 181 20.45 3.97 -3.83
N TYR A 182 21.01 4.80 -2.96
CA TYR A 182 20.24 5.82 -2.27
C TYR A 182 20.16 7.07 -3.13
N LYS A 183 18.94 7.55 -3.39
CA LYS A 183 18.67 8.76 -4.16
C LYS A 183 18.08 9.83 -3.26
N TYR A 184 18.43 11.08 -3.57
CA TYR A 184 17.84 12.25 -2.95
C TYR A 184 17.39 13.22 -4.03
N GLN A 185 16.08 13.42 -4.16
CA GLN A 185 15.49 14.26 -5.20
C GLN A 185 14.29 15.01 -4.63
N GLY A 186 14.19 16.31 -4.91
CA GLY A 186 13.02 17.09 -4.53
C GLY A 186 12.71 17.07 -3.02
N GLN A 187 13.75 17.04 -2.18
CA GLN A 187 13.67 16.92 -0.72
C GLN A 187 13.19 15.55 -0.20
N LEU A 188 13.14 14.54 -1.06
CA LEU A 188 12.81 13.17 -0.70
C LEU A 188 14.04 12.26 -0.87
N GLY A 189 14.40 11.59 0.21
CA GLY A 189 15.40 10.52 0.20
C GLY A 189 14.73 9.15 0.12
N TYR A 190 15.23 8.28 -0.75
CA TYR A 190 14.72 6.92 -0.90
C TYR A 190 15.82 5.98 -1.39
N TYR A 191 15.69 4.69 -1.06
CA TYR A 191 16.56 3.64 -1.61
C TYR A 191 15.85 2.97 -2.79
N GLU A 192 16.48 2.94 -3.95
CA GLU A 192 15.97 2.31 -5.16
C GLU A 192 16.68 0.98 -5.40
N THR A 193 15.92 -0.08 -5.69
CA THR A 193 16.47 -1.36 -6.14
C THR A 193 15.70 -1.87 -7.35
N THR A 194 16.41 -2.17 -8.43
CA THR A 194 15.83 -2.81 -9.61
C THR A 194 16.00 -4.32 -9.51
N LYS A 195 14.89 -5.06 -9.60
CA LYS A 195 14.88 -6.52 -9.76
C LYS A 195 14.15 -6.89 -11.05
N ASP A 196 14.19 -8.16 -11.42
CA ASP A 196 13.61 -8.67 -12.67
C ASP A 196 12.14 -8.24 -12.84
N LEU A 197 11.30 -8.56 -11.85
CA LEU A 197 9.86 -8.29 -11.91
C LEU A 197 9.50 -6.81 -11.73
N ALA A 198 10.24 -6.08 -10.90
CA ALA A 198 9.82 -4.78 -10.41
C ALA A 198 10.98 -3.89 -9.95
N THR A 199 10.78 -2.58 -10.03
CA THR A 199 11.64 -1.58 -9.39
C THR A 199 11.01 -1.21 -8.05
N HIS A 200 11.81 -1.25 -6.99
CA HIS A 200 11.38 -1.00 -5.63
C HIS A 200 11.95 0.32 -5.12
N PHE A 201 11.15 1.08 -4.40
CA PHE A 201 11.51 2.34 -3.76
C PHE A 201 11.16 2.25 -2.28
N TYR A 202 12.16 2.39 -1.42
CA TYR A 202 12.02 2.30 0.03
C TYR A 202 12.20 3.68 0.66
N PHE A 203 11.17 4.13 1.38
CA PHE A 203 11.13 5.44 2.02
C PHE A 203 11.19 5.25 3.54
N SER A 204 12.31 5.64 4.15
CA SER A 204 12.39 5.73 5.62
C SER A 204 11.43 6.80 6.15
N TYR A 205 11.32 7.92 5.42
CA TYR A 205 10.42 9.03 5.72
C TYR A 205 9.83 9.59 4.42
N LEU A 206 8.51 9.67 4.36
CA LEU A 206 7.75 10.19 3.23
C LEU A 206 6.97 11.43 3.68
N PRO A 207 7.40 12.65 3.31
CA PRO A 207 6.70 13.87 3.67
C PRO A 207 5.43 14.05 2.83
N LYS A 208 4.52 14.89 3.34
CA LYS A 208 3.38 15.38 2.55
C LYS A 208 3.89 16.11 1.30
N GLY A 209 3.35 15.79 0.13
CA GLY A 209 3.78 16.40 -1.12
C GLY A 209 3.36 15.64 -2.36
N THR A 210 3.92 16.05 -3.51
CA THR A 210 3.81 15.34 -4.78
C THR A 210 5.21 15.08 -5.31
N PHE A 211 5.49 13.83 -5.66
CA PHE A 211 6.80 13.36 -6.09
C PHE A 211 6.67 12.65 -7.43
N VAL A 212 7.65 12.84 -8.31
CA VAL A 212 7.70 12.20 -9.62
C VAL A 212 8.95 11.33 -9.69
N PHE A 213 8.75 10.05 -9.96
CA PHE A 213 9.82 9.07 -10.16
C PHE A 213 9.87 8.70 -11.62
N GLU A 214 11.06 8.78 -12.21
CA GLU A 214 11.27 8.39 -13.60
C GLU A 214 12.44 7.42 -13.70
N TYR A 215 12.26 6.38 -14.50
CA TYR A 215 13.36 5.49 -14.84
C TYR A 215 13.21 4.92 -16.26
N PRO A 216 14.34 4.67 -16.94
CA PRO A 216 14.34 4.18 -18.32
C PRO A 216 14.15 2.67 -18.42
N LEU A 217 13.43 2.26 -19.45
CA LEU A 217 13.30 0.86 -19.89
C LEU A 217 13.68 0.75 -21.38
N THR A 218 13.96 -0.46 -21.86
CA THR A 218 14.07 -0.79 -23.27
C THR A 218 13.13 -1.94 -23.63
N VAL A 219 12.58 -1.91 -24.84
CA VAL A 219 11.75 -3.01 -25.37
C VAL A 219 12.66 -4.11 -25.91
N VAL A 220 12.43 -5.36 -25.48
CA VAL A 220 13.27 -6.52 -25.85
C VAL A 220 12.48 -7.60 -26.57
N HIS A 221 11.29 -7.95 -26.09
CA HIS A 221 10.52 -9.07 -26.65
C HIS A 221 9.25 -8.59 -27.38
N HIS A 222 8.96 -9.27 -28.49
CA HIS A 222 7.71 -9.14 -29.23
C HIS A 222 6.58 -9.87 -28.49
N GLY A 223 5.37 -9.32 -28.49
CA GLY A 223 4.22 -9.93 -27.83
C GLY A 223 3.18 -8.95 -27.31
N ASP A 224 2.20 -9.50 -26.60
CA ASP A 224 1.14 -8.77 -25.91
C ASP A 224 1.26 -9.00 -24.40
N PHE A 225 1.62 -7.96 -23.67
CA PHE A 225 2.03 -8.05 -22.27
C PHE A 225 1.15 -7.18 -21.36
N SER A 226 0.89 -7.67 -20.15
CA SER A 226 0.42 -6.83 -19.06
C SER A 226 1.58 -5.99 -18.54
N GLY A 227 1.41 -4.67 -18.50
CA GLY A 227 2.41 -3.68 -18.06
C GLY A 227 2.61 -3.58 -16.55
N GLY A 228 1.93 -4.44 -15.79
CA GLY A 228 1.98 -4.44 -14.33
C GLY A 228 1.30 -3.24 -13.69
N VAL A 229 1.33 -3.21 -12.37
CA VAL A 229 0.81 -2.11 -11.54
C VAL A 229 1.94 -1.55 -10.68
N THR A 230 1.82 -0.27 -10.33
CA THR A 230 2.57 0.30 -9.22
C THR A 230 1.74 0.14 -7.96
N SER A 231 2.30 -0.46 -6.91
CA SER A 231 1.70 -0.51 -5.57
C SER A 231 2.55 0.28 -4.59
N ILE A 232 1.94 0.94 -3.62
CA ILE A 232 2.62 1.58 -2.50
C ILE A 232 1.91 1.23 -1.21
N GLU A 233 2.66 0.92 -0.15
CA GLU A 233 2.10 0.57 1.15
C GLU A 233 3.02 0.96 2.30
N SER A 234 2.44 1.30 3.44
CA SER A 234 3.17 1.37 4.70
C SER A 234 3.44 -0.05 5.21
N MET A 235 4.69 -0.31 5.61
CA MET A 235 5.13 -1.61 6.15
C MET A 235 4.47 -1.96 7.49
N TYR A 236 3.99 -0.95 8.23
CA TYR A 236 3.44 -1.12 9.58
C TYR A 236 1.96 -0.78 9.69
N ALA A 237 1.36 -0.21 8.64
CA ALA A 237 -0.06 0.08 8.58
C ALA A 237 -0.60 -0.14 7.16
N PRO A 238 -0.88 -1.41 6.78
CA PRO A 238 -1.29 -1.79 5.42
C PRO A 238 -2.57 -1.12 4.92
N GLU A 239 -3.40 -0.58 5.82
CA GLU A 239 -4.56 0.24 5.44
C GLU A 239 -4.15 1.53 4.69
N TYR A 240 -2.91 1.99 4.87
CA TYR A 240 -2.31 3.04 4.06
C TYR A 240 -1.58 2.42 2.87
N SER A 241 -2.36 1.98 1.89
CA SER A 241 -1.88 1.46 0.62
C SER A 241 -2.61 2.09 -0.56
N SER A 242 -2.01 2.03 -1.74
CA SER A 242 -2.60 2.48 -3.01
C SER A 242 -1.99 1.68 -4.15
N HIS A 243 -2.69 1.62 -5.28
CA HIS A 243 -2.14 1.08 -6.51
C HIS A 243 -2.66 1.83 -7.73
N SER A 244 -1.82 1.89 -8.77
CA SER A 244 -2.22 2.38 -10.08
C SER A 244 -3.18 1.41 -10.78
N GLU A 245 -3.82 1.86 -11.84
CA GLU A 245 -4.38 0.94 -12.83
C GLU A 245 -3.28 0.13 -13.52
N GLY A 246 -3.68 -1.02 -14.07
CA GLY A 246 -2.82 -1.79 -14.97
C GLY A 246 -2.97 -1.32 -16.41
N ILE A 247 -1.88 -1.39 -17.15
CA ILE A 247 -1.88 -1.10 -18.60
C ILE A 247 -1.55 -2.37 -19.39
N ARG A 248 -2.02 -2.46 -20.63
CA ARG A 248 -1.64 -3.52 -21.57
C ARG A 248 -0.86 -2.92 -22.72
N VAL A 249 0.22 -3.59 -23.14
CA VAL A 249 1.17 -3.08 -24.15
C VAL A 249 1.41 -4.15 -25.21
N LYS A 250 1.41 -3.72 -26.48
CA LYS A 250 1.66 -4.59 -27.64
C LYS A 250 2.94 -4.19 -28.34
N VAL A 251 3.87 -5.14 -28.43
CA VAL A 251 5.14 -5.01 -29.14
C VAL A 251 5.05 -5.80 -30.44
N LYS A 252 5.20 -5.10 -31.57
CA LYS A 252 5.19 -5.66 -32.92
C LYS A 252 6.59 -6.00 -33.37
#